data_AF-A0A960AIV4-F1
#
_entry.id   AF-A0A960AIV4-F1
#
_cell.length_a   1.000
_cell.length_b   1.000
_cell.length_c   1.000
_cell.angle_alpha   90.00
_cell.angle_beta   90.00
_cell.angle_gamma   90.00
#
_symmetry.space_group_name_H-M   'P 1'
#
loop_
_entity.id
_entity.type
_entity.pdbx_description
1 polymer ?
#
loop_
_entity_poly.entity_id
_entity_poly.type
_entity_poly.pdbx_seq_one_letter_code
_entity_poly.pdbx_strand_id
1 'polypeptide(L)'
;MCCVGRSRTPRSVEDLFWAVWAQGVGVLAAAAAAGVSESIGRGWVRQRGGVKPRPQSNEDGALTLDQRIRIQAGIAAGDNNAQIARDVGCHRSTV
;
A
#
# COMPACT_ATOMS: atom_id res chain seq x y z
N MET A 1 26.92 17.63 3.91
CA MET A 1 26.54 16.47 4.75
C MET A 1 25.08 16.16 4.45
N CYS A 2 24.80 15.19 3.59
CA CYS A 2 23.44 14.86 3.17
C CYS A 2 22.77 14.02 4.26
N CYS A 3 21.70 14.56 4.84
CA CYS A 3 20.81 13.81 5.72
C CYS A 3 20.02 12.81 4.87
N VAL A 4 20.49 11.57 4.75
CA VAL A 4 19.64 10.49 4.24
C VAL A 4 18.52 10.32 5.24
N GLY A 5 17.33 10.82 4.90
CA GLY A 5 16.11 10.51 5.62
C GLY A 5 15.99 8.99 5.74
N ARG A 6 15.59 8.51 6.93
CA ARG A 6 15.47 7.10 7.26
C ARG A 6 14.85 6.36 6.07
N SER A 7 15.65 5.54 5.39
CA SER A 7 15.19 4.79 4.21
C SER A 7 13.94 4.04 4.63
N ARG A 8 12.79 4.43 4.08
CA ARG A 8 11.52 3.78 4.36
C ARG A 8 11.70 2.35 3.89
N THR A 9 11.83 1.40 4.83
CA THR A 9 11.97 -0.01 4.51
C THR A 9 10.88 -0.38 3.50
N PRO A 10 11.23 -1.07 2.40
CA PRO A 10 10.24 -1.44 1.39
C PRO A 10 9.07 -2.19 2.03
N ARG A 11 7.84 -1.93 1.59
CA ARG A 11 6.65 -2.58 2.15
C ARG A 11 6.71 -4.10 2.04
N SER A 12 7.23 -4.61 0.93
CA SER A 12 7.44 -6.05 0.72
C SER A 12 8.27 -6.70 1.82
N VAL A 13 9.24 -5.96 2.39
CA VAL A 13 10.09 -6.43 3.49
C VAL A 13 9.29 -6.50 4.80
N GLU A 14 8.50 -5.47 5.10
CA GLU A 14 7.60 -5.47 6.26
C GLU A 14 6.51 -6.55 6.13
N ASP A 15 5.95 -6.75 4.94
CA ASP A 15 4.93 -7.78 4.66
C ASP A 15 5.47 -9.19 4.86
N LEU A 16 6.72 -9.46 4.40
CA LEU A 16 7.39 -10.75 4.62
C LEU A 16 7.62 -11.01 6.10
N PHE A 17 8.07 -10.01 6.85
CA PHE A 17 8.21 -10.11 8.31
C PHE A 17 6.89 -10.52 8.96
N TRP A 18 5.79 -9.83 8.65
CA TRP A 18 4.50 -10.13 9.24
C TRP A 18 3.91 -11.46 8.77
N ALA A 19 4.19 -11.90 7.54
CA ALA A 19 3.80 -13.21 7.05
C ALA A 19 4.47 -14.35 7.81
N VAL A 20 5.74 -14.19 8.17
CA VAL A 20 6.50 -15.16 8.97
C VAL A 20 6.09 -15.08 10.45
N TRP A 21 5.99 -13.87 11.02
CA TRP A 21 5.50 -13.63 12.39
C TRP A 21 4.14 -14.28 12.67
N ALA A 22 3.21 -14.23 11.72
CA ALA A 22 1.89 -14.84 11.84
C ALA A 22 1.91 -16.37 12.02
N GLN A 23 3.04 -17.03 11.73
CA GLN A 23 3.25 -18.46 11.97
C GLN A 23 3.64 -18.77 13.42
N GLY A 24 3.74 -17.74 14.28
CA GLY A 24 4.09 -17.88 15.69
C GLY A 24 5.59 -17.95 15.97
N VAL A 25 6.44 -17.60 15.00
CA VAL A 25 7.90 -17.58 15.22
C VAL A 25 8.35 -16.32 15.97
N GLY A 26 9.49 -16.42 16.66
CA GLY A 26 10.07 -15.30 17.39
C GLY A 26 10.55 -14.15 16.48
N VAL A 27 10.70 -12.96 17.07
CA VAL A 27 11.06 -11.72 16.35
C VAL A 27 12.36 -11.86 15.56
N LEU A 28 13.37 -12.53 16.13
CA LEU A 28 14.67 -12.74 15.48
C LEU A 28 14.54 -13.54 14.19
N ALA A 29 13.77 -14.63 14.20
CA ALA A 29 13.56 -15.48 13.04
C ALA A 29 12.77 -14.74 11.94
N ALA A 30 11.72 -14.01 12.32
CA ALA A 30 10.94 -13.20 11.38
C ALA A 30 11.77 -12.05 10.78
N ALA A 31 12.62 -11.40 11.57
CA ALA A 31 13.51 -10.34 11.10
C ALA A 31 14.58 -10.88 10.14
N ALA A 32 15.18 -12.02 10.46
CA ALA A 32 16.14 -12.70 9.59
C ALA A 32 15.51 -13.09 8.24
N ALA A 33 14.29 -13.64 8.25
CA ALA A 33 13.55 -13.97 7.03
C ALA A 33 13.24 -12.74 6.16
N ALA A 34 12.97 -11.60 6.78
CA ALA A 34 12.75 -10.34 6.08
C ALA A 34 14.04 -9.60 5.68
N GLY A 35 15.21 -10.05 6.14
CA GLY A 35 16.49 -9.37 5.88
C GLY A 35 16.65 -8.05 6.64
N VAL A 36 16.02 -7.91 7.80
CA VAL A 36 16.15 -6.72 8.68
C VAL A 36 16.79 -7.09 10.01
N SER A 37 17.31 -6.10 10.73
CA SER A 37 17.83 -6.32 12.07
C SER A 37 16.70 -6.62 13.06
N GLU A 38 17.01 -7.41 14.10
CA GLU A 38 16.05 -7.73 15.16
C GLU A 38 15.47 -6.47 15.81
N SER A 39 16.27 -5.41 15.98
CA SER A 39 15.82 -4.13 16.52
C SER A 39 14.70 -3.49 15.69
N ILE A 40 14.76 -3.61 14.35
CA ILE A 40 13.70 -3.14 13.45
C ILE A 40 12.43 -3.97 13.66
N GLY A 41 12.56 -5.30 13.67
CA GLY A 41 11.43 -6.21 13.92
C GLY A 41 10.75 -5.96 15.27
N ARG A 42 11.52 -5.80 16.35
CA ARG A 42 11.00 -5.43 17.68
C ARG A 42 10.28 -4.09 17.65
N GLY A 43 10.83 -3.12 16.90
CA GLY A 43 10.20 -1.84 16.66
C GLY A 43 8.83 -1.97 16.00
N TRP A 44 8.70 -2.81 14.97
CA TRP A 44 7.42 -3.07 14.30
C TRP A 44 6.40 -3.75 15.21
N VAL A 45 6.81 -4.79 15.93
CA VAL A 45 5.96 -5.48 16.91
C VAL A 45 5.44 -4.51 17.96
N ARG A 46 6.31 -3.67 18.52
CA ARG A 46 5.93 -2.66 19.53
C ARG A 46 4.97 -1.61 18.98
N GLN A 47 5.19 -1.12 17.76
CA GLN A 47 4.34 -0.11 17.14
C GLN A 47 2.94 -0.63 16.81
N ARG A 48 2.81 -1.91 16.49
CA ARG A 48 1.55 -2.53 16.03
C ARG A 48 0.92 -3.50 17.03
N GLY A 49 1.45 -3.59 18.25
CA GLY A 49 0.98 -4.53 19.28
C GLY A 49 1.11 -6.00 18.90
N GLY A 50 2.03 -6.34 17.99
CA GLY A 50 2.20 -7.70 17.47
C GLY A 50 1.13 -8.17 16.50
N VAL A 51 0.22 -7.30 16.06
CA VAL A 51 -0.84 -7.64 15.10
C VAL A 51 -0.35 -7.37 13.68
N LYS A 52 -0.43 -8.39 12.81
CA LYS A 52 -0.14 -8.26 11.38
C LYS A 52 -1.06 -7.20 10.76
N PRO A 53 -0.52 -6.19 10.07
CA PRO A 53 -1.33 -5.23 9.34
C PRO A 53 -2.23 -5.92 8.34
N ARG A 54 -3.46 -5.43 8.19
CA ARG A 54 -4.27 -5.79 7.04
C ARG A 54 -3.49 -5.36 5.79
N PRO A 55 -3.25 -6.26 4.82
CA PRO A 55 -2.65 -5.85 3.56
C PRO A 55 -3.54 -4.76 2.97
N GLN A 56 -2.94 -3.65 2.52
CA GLN A 56 -3.67 -2.67 1.74
C GLN A 56 -3.97 -3.34 0.40
N SER A 57 -5.16 -3.91 0.27
CA SER A 57 -5.65 -4.36 -1.01
C SER A 57 -5.71 -3.15 -1.93
N ASN A 58 -5.22 -3.27 -3.15
CA ASN A 58 -5.74 -2.42 -4.22
C ASN A 58 -7.22 -2.80 -4.30
N GLU A 59 -8.08 -1.92 -3.80
CA GLU A 59 -9.48 -2.21 -3.56
C GLU A 59 -10.14 -2.62 -4.87
N ASP A 60 -10.96 -3.68 -4.85
CA ASP A 60 -11.79 -4.06 -6.00
C ASP A 60 -12.73 -2.88 -6.29
N GLY A 61 -12.41 -2.08 -7.31
CA GLY A 61 -13.10 -0.82 -7.64
C GLY A 61 -12.24 0.45 -7.57
N ALA A 62 -10.96 0.35 -7.22
CA ALA A 62 -10.03 1.48 -7.30
C ALA A 62 -9.72 1.86 -8.75
N LEU A 63 -9.73 3.16 -9.06
CA LEU A 63 -9.38 3.67 -10.40
C LEU A 63 -7.94 3.33 -10.75
N THR A 64 -7.74 2.78 -11.95
CA THR A 64 -6.40 2.63 -12.54
C THR A 64 -5.82 3.99 -12.93
N LEU A 65 -4.51 4.05 -13.18
CA LEU A 65 -3.88 5.28 -13.66
C LEU A 65 -4.50 5.74 -15.00
N ASP A 66 -4.72 4.80 -15.92
CA ASP A 66 -5.34 5.09 -17.22
C ASP A 66 -6.76 5.68 -17.06
N GLN A 67 -7.58 5.08 -16.18
CA GLN A 67 -8.92 5.60 -15.88
C GLN A 67 -8.86 7.03 -15.31
N ARG A 68 -7.90 7.32 -14.43
CA ARG A 68 -7.71 8.69 -13.89
C ARG A 68 -7.33 9.69 -14.97
N ILE A 69 -6.49 9.30 -15.92
CA ILE A 69 -6.10 10.16 -17.05
C ILE A 69 -7.31 10.47 -17.94
N ARG A 70 -8.16 9.47 -18.22
CA ARG A 70 -9.40 9.68 -18.98
C ARG A 70 -10.37 10.61 -18.27
N ILE A 71 -10.54 10.43 -16.96
CA ILE A 71 -11.34 11.35 -16.13
C ILE A 71 -10.81 12.78 -16.24
N GLN A 72 -9.50 12.96 -16.07
CA GLN A 72 -8.86 14.28 -16.19
C GLN A 72 -9.10 14.91 -17.57
N ALA A 73 -8.98 14.14 -18.65
CA ALA A 73 -9.21 14.63 -20.01
C ALA A 73 -10.66 15.06 -20.24
N GLY A 74 -11.64 14.26 -19.76
CA GLY A 74 -13.06 14.60 -19.85
C GLY A 74 -13.44 15.85 -19.06
N ILE A 75 -12.87 16.01 -17.85
CA ILE A 75 -13.04 17.25 -17.06
C ILE A 75 -12.48 18.45 -17.82
N ALA A 76 -11.30 18.32 -18.44
CA ALA A 76 -10.69 19.39 -19.22
C ALA A 76 -11.48 19.73 -20.50
N ALA A 77 -12.17 18.76 -21.08
CA ALA A 77 -13.06 18.96 -22.23
C ALA A 77 -14.43 19.57 -21.85
N GLY A 78 -14.76 19.64 -20.56
CA GLY A 78 -16.04 20.14 -20.06
C GLY A 78 -17.18 19.11 -20.11
N ASP A 79 -16.86 17.83 -20.22
CA ASP A 79 -17.86 16.76 -20.18
C ASP A 79 -18.48 16.65 -18.79
N ASN A 80 -19.74 16.19 -18.72
CA ASN A 80 -20.36 15.90 -17.43
C ASN A 80 -19.91 14.55 -16.84
N ASN A 81 -19.96 14.41 -15.52
CA ASN A 81 -19.51 13.20 -14.82
C ASN A 81 -20.20 11.92 -15.30
N ALA A 82 -21.46 11.99 -15.78
CA ALA A 82 -22.16 10.83 -16.30
C ALA A 82 -21.63 10.39 -17.68
N GLN A 83 -21.17 11.30 -18.52
CA GLN A 83 -20.50 10.99 -19.79
C GLN A 83 -19.15 10.35 -19.52
N ILE A 84 -18.34 11.00 -18.67
CA ILE A 84 -17.01 10.53 -18.29
C ILE A 84 -17.08 9.14 -17.67
N ALA A 85 -18.05 8.90 -16.76
CA ALA A 85 -18.19 7.60 -16.11
C ALA A 85 -18.55 6.47 -17.08
N ARG A 86 -19.39 6.76 -18.09
CA ARG A 86 -19.72 5.79 -19.15
C ARG A 86 -18.50 5.44 -20.00
N ASP A 87 -17.68 6.43 -20.34
CA ASP A 87 -16.45 6.24 -21.13
C ASP A 87 -15.38 5.45 -20.35
N VAL A 88 -15.20 5.79 -19.07
CA VAL A 88 -14.21 5.18 -18.17
C VAL A 88 -14.64 3.79 -17.69
N GLY A 89 -15.94 3.48 -17.77
CA GLY A 89 -16.53 2.24 -17.29
C GLY A 89 -16.64 2.17 -15.76
N CYS A 90 -16.89 3.30 -15.10
CA CYS A 90 -17.07 3.38 -13.64
C CYS A 90 -18.43 3.95 -13.24
N HIS A 91 -18.77 3.92 -11.94
CA HIS A 91 -19.99 4.56 -11.46
C HIS A 91 -19.86 6.09 -11.50
N ARG A 92 -20.95 6.81 -11.78
CA ARG A 92 -20.93 8.29 -11.90
C ARG A 92 -20.45 9.03 -10.66
N SER A 93 -20.57 8.43 -9.48
CA SER A 93 -20.11 9.02 -8.21
C SER A 93 -18.61 8.83 -7.99
N THR A 94 -17.93 8.06 -8.85
CA THR A 94 -16.49 7.79 -8.79
C THR A 94 -15.69 8.82 -9.59
N VAL A 95 -16.33 9.49 -10.55
CA VAL A 95 -15.78 10.59 -11.35
C VAL A 95 -15.91 11.90 -10.59
#